data_AF-A0AAJ6UZQ1-F1
#
_entry.id   AF-A0AAJ6UZQ1-F1
#
_cell.length_a   1.000
_cell.length_b   1.000
_cell.length_c   1.000
_cell.angle_alpha   90.00
_cell.angle_beta   90.00
_cell.angle_gamma   90.00
#
_symmetry.space_group_name_H-M   'P 1'
#
loop_
_entity.id
_entity.type
_entity.pdbx_description
1 polymer ?
#
loop_
_entity_poly.entity_id
_entity_poly.type
_entity_poly.pdbx_seq_one_letter_code
_entity_poly.pdbx_strand_id
1 'polypeptide(L)'
;MDDNDECLALKDIYKKISEETNGCSWELFEVYKHLKSLGYVVGRHGVPWSMKGVENNSKPCSSQGTIQNNRVEGVEENSITCAVQMLSNLQVDELRLNFDVYLPNSKFRKSSPGDPAFLLCLVRGSPPANAKSEVLERQCGGIPLKLCHVDHGRVSFFSFKRVELPILP
;
A
#
# COMPACT_ATOMS: atom_id res chain seq x y z
N MET A 1 15.22 3.43 14.59
CA MET A 1 15.86 4.72 14.82
C MET A 1 14.78 5.76 14.90
N ASP A 2 14.80 6.59 15.93
CA ASP A 2 14.08 7.86 15.87
C ASP A 2 14.85 8.86 15.01
N ASP A 3 14.34 10.09 14.91
CA ASP A 3 14.99 11.16 14.16
C ASP A 3 16.37 11.55 14.74
N ASN A 4 16.71 11.04 15.94
CA ASN A 4 17.99 11.22 16.63
C ASN A 4 18.92 9.99 16.51
N ASP A 5 18.58 9.03 15.64
CA ASP A 5 19.35 7.80 15.39
C ASP A 5 19.50 6.88 16.62
N GLU A 6 18.63 7.01 17.62
CA GLU A 6 18.65 6.18 18.81
C GLU A 6 17.85 4.87 18.64
N CYS A 7 18.31 3.84 19.36
CA CYS A 7 17.63 2.56 19.47
C CYS A 7 16.29 2.72 20.20
N LEU A 8 15.19 2.61 19.45
CA LEU A 8 13.84 2.64 20.00
C LEU A 8 13.58 1.41 20.88
N ALA A 9 13.12 1.63 22.12
CA ALA A 9 12.65 0.52 22.94
C ALA A 9 11.37 -0.05 22.33
N LEU A 10 11.14 -1.35 22.56
CA LEU A 10 9.98 -2.06 21.99
C LEU A 10 8.65 -1.38 22.35
N LYS A 11 8.51 -0.89 23.60
CA LYS A 11 7.34 -0.11 24.06
C LYS A 11 7.07 1.15 23.22
N ASP A 12 8.12 1.81 22.74
CA ASP A 12 8.01 3.04 21.97
C ASP A 12 7.60 2.73 20.52
N ILE A 13 8.04 1.57 20.00
CA ILE A 13 7.54 1.04 18.72
C ILE A 13 6.06 0.74 18.80
N TYR A 14 5.61 0.04 19.86
CA TYR A 14 4.19 -0.25 20.08
C TYR A 14 3.36 1.03 20.16
N LYS A 15 3.86 2.02 20.91
CA LYS A 15 3.22 3.33 21.02
C LYS A 15 3.08 4.00 19.64
N LYS A 16 4.15 4.04 18.85
CA LYS A 16 4.13 4.61 17.47
C LYS A 16 3.17 3.88 16.52
N ILE A 17 2.98 2.57 16.68
CA ILE A 17 2.02 1.80 15.87
C ILE A 17 0.57 2.08 16.31
N SER A 18 0.34 2.28 17.61
CA SER A 18 -0.99 2.58 18.16
C SER A 18 -1.50 3.97 17.82
N GLU A 19 -0.61 4.91 17.51
CA GLU A 19 -0.95 6.30 17.18
C GLU A 19 -1.52 6.47 15.75
N GLU A 20 -1.53 5.41 14.92
CA GLU A 20 -2.06 5.35 13.53
C GLU A 20 -1.58 6.44 12.55
N THR A 21 -0.64 7.30 12.94
CA THR A 21 -0.12 8.42 12.15
C THR A 21 0.73 7.99 10.95
N ASN A 22 1.20 6.74 10.92
CA ASN A 22 2.29 6.30 10.04
C ASN A 22 1.87 5.40 8.87
N GLY A 23 0.57 5.30 8.56
CA GLY A 23 0.07 4.39 7.51
C GLY A 23 0.42 2.91 7.78
N CYS A 24 0.73 2.58 9.03
CA CYS A 24 1.04 1.27 9.56
C CYS A 24 0.14 1.06 10.78
N SER A 25 -0.60 -0.03 10.81
CA SER A 25 -1.49 -0.40 11.91
C SER A 25 -1.08 -1.74 12.51
N TRP A 26 -1.58 -2.04 13.71
CA TRP A 26 -1.35 -3.33 14.36
C TRP A 26 -1.86 -4.51 13.51
N GLU A 27 -3.04 -4.36 12.89
CA GLU A 27 -3.63 -5.38 12.03
C GLU A 27 -2.75 -5.68 10.80
N LEU A 28 -2.19 -4.64 10.17
CA LEU A 28 -1.27 -4.81 9.05
C LEU A 28 0.00 -5.55 9.46
N PHE A 29 0.49 -5.32 10.68
CA PHE A 29 1.60 -6.07 11.23
C PHE A 29 1.25 -7.55 11.47
N GLU A 30 0.06 -7.84 12.01
CA GLU A 30 -0.40 -9.23 12.19
C GLU A 30 -0.54 -9.97 10.87
N VAL A 31 -1.10 -9.31 9.85
CA VAL A 31 -1.18 -9.82 8.48
C VAL A 31 0.21 -10.07 7.90
N TYR A 32 1.11 -9.10 8.01
CA TYR A 32 2.49 -9.22 7.54
C TYR A 32 3.19 -10.40 8.22
N LYS A 33 3.13 -10.48 9.55
CA LYS A 33 3.72 -11.55 10.36
C LYS A 33 3.20 -12.92 9.91
N HIS A 34 1.89 -13.04 9.69
CA HIS A 34 1.27 -14.28 9.24
C HIS A 34 1.74 -14.69 7.84
N LEU A 35 1.75 -13.76 6.88
CA LEU A 35 2.27 -14.04 5.53
C LEU A 35 3.75 -14.44 5.56
N LYS A 36 4.56 -13.76 6.39
CA LYS A 36 5.97 -14.09 6.58
C LYS A 36 6.17 -15.48 7.17
N SER A 37 5.35 -15.91 8.14
CA SER A 37 5.47 -17.26 8.72
C SER A 37 5.11 -18.37 7.73
N LEU A 38 4.29 -18.07 6.72
CA LEU A 38 3.99 -18.97 5.60
C LEU A 38 5.10 -18.99 4.52
N GLY A 39 6.14 -18.16 4.66
CA GLY A 39 7.28 -18.13 3.74
C GLY A 39 7.12 -17.16 2.57
N TYR A 40 6.01 -16.43 2.47
CA TYR A 40 5.82 -15.45 1.40
C TYR A 40 6.85 -14.31 1.48
N VAL A 41 7.12 -13.72 0.32
CA VAL A 41 7.78 -12.41 0.25
C VAL A 41 6.68 -11.35 0.17
N VAL A 42 6.76 -10.34 1.03
CA VAL A 42 5.70 -9.34 1.19
C VAL A 42 6.30 -7.96 1.01
N GLY A 43 5.82 -7.22 0.01
CA GLY A 43 6.14 -5.82 -0.25
C GLY A 43 4.95 -4.93 0.09
N ARG A 44 5.20 -3.68 0.48
CA ARG A 44 4.12 -2.70 0.66
C ARG A 44 3.68 -2.20 -0.71
N HIS A 45 2.38 -2.25 -0.96
CA HIS A 45 1.83 -1.85 -2.25
C HIS A 45 2.14 -0.38 -2.54
N GLY A 46 2.56 -0.09 -3.78
CA GLY A 46 2.90 1.26 -4.23
C GLY A 46 4.18 1.86 -3.63
N VAL A 47 4.94 1.10 -2.83
CA VAL A 47 6.19 1.58 -2.20
C VAL A 47 7.39 0.86 -2.82
N PRO A 48 8.33 1.59 -3.45
CA PRO A 48 9.53 0.99 -4.02
C PRO A 48 10.38 0.25 -2.98
N TRP A 49 10.97 -0.87 -3.38
CA TRP A 49 11.85 -1.67 -2.51
C TRP A 49 13.18 -0.99 -2.17
N SER A 50 13.63 -0.06 -3.01
CA SER A 50 14.90 0.66 -2.87
C SER A 50 14.74 2.06 -3.46
N MET A 51 15.38 3.05 -2.84
CA MET A 51 15.42 4.42 -3.34
C MET A 51 16.58 4.68 -4.33
N LYS A 52 17.41 3.66 -4.64
CA LYS A 52 18.51 3.81 -5.61
C LYS A 52 17.94 3.99 -7.02
N GLY A 53 17.83 5.24 -7.46
CA GLY A 53 17.38 5.57 -8.81
C GLY A 53 16.65 6.91 -8.97
N VAL A 54 16.50 7.73 -7.92
CA VAL A 54 16.11 9.13 -8.13
C VAL A 54 17.40 9.93 -8.31
N GLU A 55 17.79 10.17 -9.57
CA GLU A 55 18.69 11.27 -9.86
C GLU A 55 17.99 12.55 -9.39
N ASN A 56 18.46 13.08 -8.25
CA ASN A 56 18.05 14.36 -7.72
C ASN A 56 18.53 15.46 -8.68
N ASN A 57 17.76 15.75 -9.72
CA ASN A 57 17.84 17.01 -10.46
C ASN A 57 16.80 18.03 -9.94
N SER A 58 16.53 18.02 -8.65
CA SER A 58 15.97 19.18 -7.96
C SER A 58 16.94 19.59 -6.86
N LYS A 59 17.74 20.61 -7.17
CA LYS A 59 18.50 21.38 -6.18
C LYS A 59 17.59 21.72 -5.00
N PRO A 60 18.04 21.58 -3.74
CA PRO A 60 17.31 22.13 -2.62
C PRO A 60 17.50 23.66 -2.65
N CYS A 61 16.53 24.39 -3.17
CA CYS A 61 16.53 25.84 -3.08
C CYS A 61 16.06 26.26 -1.69
N SER A 62 17.04 26.54 -0.82
CA SER A 62 16.86 27.46 0.30
C SER A 62 16.80 28.89 -0.23
N SER A 63 15.68 29.59 -0.03
CA SER A 63 15.57 31.06 0.06
C SER A 63 14.07 31.41 0.07
N GLN A 64 13.52 31.99 1.12
CA GLN A 64 13.65 33.40 1.51
C GLN A 64 13.44 34.36 0.32
N GLY A 65 12.21 34.88 0.23
CA GLY A 65 11.81 36.16 -0.37
C GLY A 65 12.24 36.52 -1.80
N THR A 66 11.27 36.72 -2.70
CA THR A 66 10.94 38.04 -3.32
C THR A 66 10.18 37.82 -4.64
N ILE A 67 9.07 38.55 -4.77
CA ILE A 67 8.17 38.60 -5.94
C ILE A 67 8.88 39.25 -7.14
N GLN A 68 8.76 38.66 -8.33
CA GLN A 68 8.58 39.42 -9.58
C GLN A 68 7.89 38.58 -10.67
N ASN A 69 6.90 39.22 -11.31
CA ASN A 69 6.01 38.68 -12.33
C ASN A 69 6.70 38.58 -13.71
N ASN A 70 6.36 37.57 -14.52
CA ASN A 70 5.89 37.70 -15.91
C ASN A 70 5.65 36.31 -16.59
N ARG A 71 4.36 36.04 -16.85
CA ARG A 71 3.67 35.31 -17.97
C ARG A 71 4.55 34.69 -19.10
N VAL A 72 4.33 33.51 -19.72
CA VAL A 72 3.17 32.63 -20.06
C VAL A 72 3.69 31.21 -20.46
N GLU A 73 2.80 30.20 -20.34
CA GLU A 73 2.73 28.87 -21.02
C GLU A 73 3.48 27.64 -20.46
N GLY A 74 2.69 26.60 -20.08
CA GLY A 74 3.08 25.19 -20.26
C GLY A 74 2.95 24.25 -19.04
N VAL A 75 1.84 23.49 -19.03
CA VAL A 75 1.66 22.12 -18.45
C VAL A 75 1.50 21.96 -16.92
N GLU A 76 0.25 21.74 -16.51
CA GLU A 76 -0.23 21.46 -15.14
C GLU A 76 0.04 20.02 -14.63
N GLU A 77 1.26 19.49 -14.76
CA GLU A 77 1.54 18.09 -14.35
C GLU A 77 1.88 17.92 -12.86
N ASN A 78 2.32 18.98 -12.18
CA ASN A 78 2.70 18.90 -10.75
C ASN A 78 1.51 18.87 -9.78
N SER A 79 0.36 19.41 -10.19
CA SER A 79 -0.83 19.47 -9.33
C SER A 79 -1.52 18.10 -9.25
N ILE A 80 -1.52 17.35 -10.36
CA ILE A 80 -2.15 16.03 -10.47
C ILE A 80 -1.41 15.01 -9.60
N THR A 81 -0.08 14.99 -9.65
CA THR A 81 0.72 14.03 -8.86
C THR A 81 0.59 14.30 -7.36
N CYS A 82 0.61 15.57 -6.95
CA CYS A 82 0.34 15.96 -5.56
C CYS A 82 -1.10 15.62 -5.14
N ALA A 83 -2.09 15.84 -6.01
CA ALA A 83 -3.47 15.50 -5.74
C ALA A 83 -3.65 13.98 -5.56
N VAL A 84 -3.05 13.14 -6.43
CA VAL A 84 -3.06 11.67 -6.31
C VAL A 84 -2.42 11.22 -4.99
N GLN A 85 -1.31 11.84 -4.61
CA GLN A 85 -0.63 11.56 -3.35
C GLN A 85 -1.46 12.01 -2.12
N MET A 86 -2.16 13.14 -2.20
CA MET A 86 -3.11 13.60 -1.17
C MET A 86 -4.36 12.73 -1.09
N LEU A 87 -4.88 12.26 -2.23
CA LEU A 87 -6.02 11.33 -2.32
C LEU A 87 -5.68 9.97 -1.70
N SER A 88 -4.44 9.48 -1.87
CA SER A 88 -3.98 8.25 -1.21
C SER A 88 -3.94 8.33 0.33
N ASN A 89 -3.93 9.55 0.87
CA ASN A 89 -3.91 9.87 2.31
C ASN A 89 -5.28 10.26 2.85
N LEU A 90 -6.29 10.48 1.99
CA LEU A 90 -7.65 10.79 2.39
C LEU A 90 -8.30 9.48 2.86
N GLN A 91 -8.43 9.30 4.18
CA GLN A 91 -9.14 8.16 4.76
C GLN A 91 -10.64 8.30 4.48
N VAL A 92 -11.06 7.84 3.31
CA VAL A 92 -12.43 7.41 3.06
C VAL A 92 -12.43 5.89 3.19
N ASP A 93 -13.56 5.33 3.58
CA ASP A 93 -13.89 3.91 3.67
C ASP A 93 -13.77 3.20 2.29
N GLU A 94 -12.55 3.21 1.77
CA GLU A 94 -12.14 2.89 0.42
C GLU A 94 -11.10 1.77 0.50
N LEU A 95 -11.39 0.71 -0.23
CA LEU A 95 -10.69 -0.55 -0.22
C LEU A 95 -9.28 -0.31 -0.82
N ARG A 96 -8.26 -0.13 0.03
CA ARG A 96 -6.88 0.17 -0.41
C ARG A 96 -6.02 -1.09 -0.43
N LEU A 97 -5.26 -1.29 -1.49
CA LEU A 97 -4.23 -2.32 -1.54
C LEU A 97 -3.12 -2.01 -0.52
N ASN A 98 -2.76 -3.00 0.30
CA ASN A 98 -1.76 -2.87 1.35
C ASN A 98 -0.46 -3.59 1.02
N PHE A 99 -0.54 -4.79 0.45
CA PHE A 99 0.63 -5.62 0.17
C PHE A 99 0.62 -6.24 -1.22
N ASP A 100 1.82 -6.30 -1.79
CA ASP A 100 2.16 -7.13 -2.94
C ASP A 100 2.78 -8.41 -2.40
N VAL A 101 2.14 -9.56 -2.62
CA VAL A 101 2.55 -10.84 -2.04
C VAL A 101 3.09 -11.76 -3.12
N TYR A 102 4.32 -12.22 -2.94
CA TYR A 102 5.05 -13.06 -3.89
C TYR A 102 5.31 -14.44 -3.28
N LEU A 103 5.32 -15.46 -4.13
CA LEU A 103 5.61 -16.84 -3.73
C LEU A 103 7.01 -16.95 -3.08
N PRO A 104 7.20 -17.91 -2.16
CA PRO A 104 8.52 -18.27 -1.66
C PRO A 104 9.43 -18.68 -2.84
N ASN A 105 10.42 -17.85 -3.16
CA ASN A 105 11.33 -18.09 -4.27
C ASN A 105 12.75 -17.66 -3.88
N SER A 106 13.69 -18.61 -3.88
CA SER A 106 15.10 -18.36 -3.52
C SER A 106 15.81 -17.42 -4.51
N LYS A 107 15.28 -17.28 -5.73
CA LYS A 107 15.79 -16.38 -6.76
C LYS A 107 15.06 -15.03 -6.78
N PHE A 108 14.18 -14.75 -5.82
CA PHE A 108 13.48 -13.48 -5.74
C PHE A 108 14.47 -12.31 -5.62
N ARG A 109 14.29 -11.27 -6.45
CA ARG A 109 15.11 -10.06 -6.41
C ARG A 109 14.24 -8.85 -6.14
N LYS A 110 14.53 -8.12 -5.06
CA LYS A 110 13.83 -6.87 -4.73
C LYS A 110 13.90 -5.80 -5.84
N SER A 111 14.97 -5.79 -6.63
CA SER A 111 15.16 -4.87 -7.76
C SER A 111 14.34 -5.24 -9.00
N SER A 112 13.84 -6.48 -9.07
CA SER A 112 13.02 -6.98 -10.17
C SER A 112 12.13 -8.09 -9.60
N PRO A 113 11.11 -7.71 -8.81
CA PRO A 113 10.32 -8.66 -8.04
C PRO A 113 9.38 -9.51 -8.93
N GLY A 114 9.13 -9.06 -10.17
CA GLY A 114 8.15 -9.64 -11.08
C GLY A 114 6.72 -9.31 -10.64
N ASP A 115 5.76 -10.08 -11.15
CA ASP A 115 4.36 -9.95 -10.75
C ASP A 115 4.11 -10.64 -9.40
N PRO A 116 3.33 -10.01 -8.50
CA PRO A 116 2.91 -10.67 -7.28
C PRO A 116 1.95 -11.82 -7.57
N ALA A 117 1.97 -12.81 -6.69
CA ALA A 117 1.05 -13.94 -6.72
C ALA A 117 -0.39 -13.51 -6.41
N PHE A 118 -0.54 -12.52 -5.53
CA PHE A 118 -1.78 -11.82 -5.27
C PHE A 118 -1.53 -10.46 -4.62
N LEU A 119 -2.50 -9.57 -4.77
CA LEU A 119 -2.57 -8.29 -4.08
C LEU A 119 -3.47 -8.43 -2.86
N LEU A 120 -3.10 -7.80 -1.75
CA LEU A 120 -3.85 -7.91 -0.50
C LEU A 120 -4.44 -6.58 -0.07
N CYS A 121 -5.72 -6.59 0.28
CA CYS A 121 -6.43 -5.46 0.88
C CYS A 121 -6.96 -5.82 2.27
N LEU A 122 -6.62 -5.02 3.28
CA LEU A 122 -7.18 -5.08 4.62
C LEU A 122 -8.56 -4.43 4.64
N VAL A 123 -9.54 -5.19 5.11
CA VAL A 123 -10.90 -4.75 5.36
C VAL A 123 -11.08 -4.56 6.86
N ARG A 124 -11.60 -3.40 7.26
CA ARG A 124 -12.02 -3.09 8.62
C ARG A 124 -13.55 -3.00 8.66
N GLY A 125 -14.18 -3.57 9.68
CA GLY A 125 -15.64 -3.48 9.87
C GLY A 125 -16.43 -4.46 9.00
N SER A 126 -17.60 -4.02 8.51
CA SER A 126 -18.48 -4.87 7.70
C SER A 126 -17.84 -5.25 6.37
N PRO A 127 -18.11 -6.44 5.81
CA PRO A 127 -17.63 -6.82 4.49
C PRO A 127 -17.92 -5.73 3.46
N PRO A 128 -16.96 -5.37 2.59
CA PRO A 128 -17.18 -4.32 1.61
C PRO A 128 -18.32 -4.73 0.68
N ALA A 129 -19.09 -3.75 0.23
CA ALA A 129 -20.09 -3.99 -0.81
C ALA A 129 -19.41 -4.66 -2.01
N ASN A 130 -20.03 -5.72 -2.52
CA ASN A 130 -19.57 -6.55 -3.62
C ASN A 130 -19.17 -5.74 -4.87
N ALA A 131 -19.86 -4.62 -5.13
CA ALA A 131 -19.51 -3.70 -6.21
C ALA A 131 -18.13 -3.03 -6.02
N LYS A 132 -17.76 -2.65 -4.78
CA LYS A 132 -16.46 -2.02 -4.49
C LYS A 132 -15.31 -3.01 -4.68
N SER A 133 -15.46 -4.24 -4.20
CA SER A 133 -14.44 -5.29 -4.38
C SER A 133 -14.26 -5.68 -5.85
N GLU A 134 -15.34 -5.73 -6.64
CA GLU A 134 -15.25 -6.06 -8.07
C GLU A 134 -14.55 -4.94 -8.86
N VAL A 135 -14.83 -3.67 -8.54
CA VAL A 135 -14.11 -2.54 -9.16
C VAL A 135 -12.62 -2.61 -8.84
N LEU A 136 -12.25 -2.88 -7.58
CA LEU A 136 -10.85 -3.01 -7.20
C LEU A 136 -10.16 -4.20 -7.89
N GLU A 137 -10.84 -5.35 -7.99
CA GLU A 137 -10.31 -6.52 -8.69
C GLU A 137 -10.04 -6.22 -10.18
N ARG A 138 -10.94 -5.48 -10.85
CA ARG A 138 -10.72 -5.04 -12.24
C ARG A 138 -9.52 -4.11 -12.39
N GLN A 139 -9.19 -3.34 -11.35
CA GLN A 139 -8.01 -2.46 -11.33
C GLN A 139 -6.70 -3.21 -11.08
N CYS A 140 -6.73 -4.47 -10.64
CA CYS A 140 -5.54 -5.26 -10.30
C CYS A 140 -4.77 -5.81 -11.51
N GLY A 141 -5.13 -5.43 -12.75
CA GLY A 141 -4.39 -5.82 -13.95
C GLY A 141 -4.34 -7.33 -14.21
N GLY A 142 -5.34 -8.08 -13.72
CA GLY A 142 -5.39 -9.54 -13.81
C GLY A 142 -4.65 -10.28 -12.70
N ILE A 143 -3.96 -9.58 -11.80
CA ILE A 143 -3.38 -10.17 -10.60
C ILE A 143 -4.50 -10.49 -9.60
N PRO A 144 -4.54 -11.69 -8.98
CA PRO A 144 -5.58 -12.04 -8.03
C PRO A 144 -5.66 -11.08 -6.83
N LEU A 145 -6.86 -10.62 -6.49
CA LEU A 145 -7.12 -9.85 -5.28
C LEU A 145 -7.52 -10.77 -4.13
N LYS A 146 -6.93 -10.56 -2.96
CA LYS A 146 -7.38 -11.15 -1.68
C LYS A 146 -7.75 -10.06 -0.71
N LEU A 147 -8.89 -10.23 -0.05
CA LEU A 147 -9.26 -9.41 1.10
C LEU A 147 -8.77 -10.10 2.36
N CYS A 148 -8.26 -9.34 3.33
CA CYS A 148 -7.98 -9.84 4.66
C CYS A 148 -8.77 -9.11 5.73
N HIS A 149 -9.09 -9.83 6.78
CA HIS A 149 -9.69 -9.31 7.99
C HIS A 149 -8.91 -9.83 9.18
N VAL A 150 -8.76 -8.98 10.19
CA VAL A 150 -8.06 -9.31 11.42
C VAL A 150 -9.06 -9.21 12.56
N ASP A 151 -9.27 -10.31 13.27
CA ASP A 151 -10.17 -10.37 14.42
C ASP A 151 -9.43 -10.99 15.61
N HIS A 152 -9.19 -10.20 16.66
CA HIS A 152 -8.51 -10.66 17.87
C HIS A 152 -7.21 -11.45 17.61
N GLY A 153 -6.37 -10.96 16.68
CA GLY A 153 -5.11 -11.60 16.30
C GLY A 153 -5.23 -12.77 15.31
N ARG A 154 -6.46 -13.14 14.91
CA ARG A 154 -6.71 -14.11 13.85
C ARG A 154 -6.78 -13.41 12.50
N VAL A 155 -5.85 -13.76 11.61
CA VAL A 155 -5.85 -13.29 10.23
C VAL A 155 -6.68 -14.24 9.36
N SER A 156 -7.68 -13.71 8.67
CA SER A 156 -8.51 -14.44 7.71
C SER A 156 -8.36 -13.85 6.31
N PHE A 157 -8.31 -14.70 5.29
CA PHE A 157 -8.21 -14.30 3.89
C PHE A 157 -9.45 -14.74 3.11
N PHE A 158 -9.97 -13.86 2.27
CA PHE A 158 -11.12 -14.09 1.41
C PHE A 158 -10.76 -13.78 -0.04
N SER A 159 -11.31 -14.56 -0.95
CA SER A 159 -11.26 -14.31 -2.39
C SER A 159 -12.61 -14.63 -2.98
N PHE A 160 -13.09 -13.77 -3.86
CA PHE A 160 -14.35 -13.97 -4.55
C PHE A 160 -14.07 -14.46 -5.96
N LYS A 161 -14.92 -15.36 -6.44
CA LYS A 161 -14.87 -15.84 -7.81
C LYS A 161 -16.27 -15.73 -8.37
N ARG A 162 -16.42 -15.05 -9.50
CA ARG A 162 -17.66 -15.06 -10.26
C ARG A 162 -17.87 -16.46 -10.84
N VAL A 163 -19.04 -17.02 -10.59
CA VAL A 163 -19.45 -18.32 -11.15
C VAL A 163 -20.76 -18.09 -11.88
N GLU A 164 -20.83 -18.51 -13.14
CA GLU A 164 -22.06 -18.53 -13.92
C GLU A 164 -22.79 -19.84 -13.63
N LEU A 165 -24.04 -19.73 -13.17
CA LEU A 165 -24.86 -20.89 -12.89
C LEU A 165 -25.51 -21.38 -14.19
N PRO A 166 -25.60 -22.71 -14.40
CA PRO A 166 -26.30 -23.25 -15.55
C PRO A 166 -27.77 -22.85 -15.48
N ILE A 167 -28.32 -22.46 -16.62
CA ILE A 167 -29.75 -22.22 -16.77
C ILE A 167 -30.41 -23.60 -16.83
N LEU A 168 -31.33 -23.90 -15.92
CA LEU A 168 -32.07 -25.16 -15.94
C LEU A 168 -33.02 -25.18 -17.16
N PRO A 169 -33.16 -26.34 -17.84
CA PRO A 169 -34.03 -26.51 -19.00
C PRO A 169 -35.51 -26.37 -18.69
#